data_AF-A0A2E8KK48-F1
#
_entry.id   AF-A0A2E8KK48-F1
#
_cell.length_a   1.000
_cell.length_b   1.000
_cell.length_c   1.000
_cell.angle_alpha   90.00
_cell.angle_beta   90.00
_cell.angle_gamma   90.00
#
_symmetry.space_group_name_H-M   'P 1'
#
loop_
_entity.id
_entity.type
_entity.pdbx_description
1 polymer ?
#
loop_
_entity_poly.entity_id
_entity_poly.type
_entity_poly.pdbx_seq_one_letter_code
_entity_poly.pdbx_strand_id
1 'polypeptide(L)'
;MGRSMSESQDRTLPATPRRREDARNKGLAPNATALGWPAMAAVVLAVMPVWYRTTASATVSAIENIQMTGKGGSSYELLPIIFPTVVVVMLALGVLIMVRTFFDGAAWRLDRLAFRFERIDPKVGLQRIVSKGTVVRAVTSFAGLAILASAAWLLSGSVVVVLGDFVVQPGADEGQGSGLLFTAVNYLWGMLMVAGIVAAADWWLQRFRFERKIRMTPSELREELRGLRSDPKVRWQRNGR
;
A
#
# COMPACT_ATOMS: atom_id res chain seq x y z
N MET A 1 27.67 8.65 -27.05
CA MET A 1 26.76 8.93 -25.91
C MET A 1 25.67 9.98 -26.21
N GLY A 2 25.59 10.56 -27.43
CA GLY A 2 24.64 11.66 -27.75
C GLY A 2 23.27 11.28 -28.36
N ARG A 3 23.07 10.05 -28.83
CA ARG A 3 21.84 9.65 -29.56
C ARG A 3 20.61 9.40 -28.67
N SER A 4 20.81 9.05 -27.39
CA SER A 4 19.70 8.77 -26.46
C SER A 4 19.11 10.02 -25.80
N MET A 5 19.81 11.15 -25.82
CA MET A 5 19.33 12.41 -25.22
C MET A 5 18.33 13.12 -26.14
N SER A 6 18.59 13.16 -27.46
CA SER A 6 17.66 13.75 -28.44
C SER A 6 16.33 12.98 -28.50
N GLU A 7 16.39 11.65 -28.46
CA GLU A 7 15.22 10.77 -28.51
C GLU A 7 14.29 10.91 -27.29
N SER A 8 14.85 11.32 -26.14
CA SER A 8 14.06 11.64 -24.94
C SER A 8 13.45 13.05 -24.98
N GLN A 9 14.07 13.97 -25.72
CA GLN A 9 13.60 15.35 -25.90
C GLN A 9 12.46 15.43 -26.92
N ASP A 10 12.45 14.52 -27.90
CA ASP A 10 11.40 14.43 -28.93
C ASP A 10 10.10 13.74 -28.47
N ARG A 11 10.10 13.15 -27.27
CA ARG A 11 8.93 12.45 -26.68
C ARG A 11 8.02 13.42 -25.92
N THR A 12 7.23 14.17 -26.69
CA THR A 12 6.32 15.20 -26.15
C THR A 12 4.86 14.76 -26.07
N LEU A 13 4.46 13.73 -26.82
CA LEU A 13 3.05 13.32 -26.94
C LEU A 13 2.63 12.33 -25.83
N PRO A 14 1.37 12.40 -25.35
CA PRO A 14 0.85 11.43 -24.40
C PRO A 14 0.75 10.03 -25.01
N ALA A 15 0.85 8.99 -24.17
CA ALA A 15 0.74 7.61 -24.61
C ALA A 15 -0.70 7.24 -24.98
N THR A 16 -0.89 6.49 -26.08
CA THR A 16 -2.18 5.92 -26.45
C THR A 16 -2.62 4.82 -25.46
N PRO A 17 -3.93 4.47 -25.43
CA PRO A 17 -4.44 3.39 -24.57
C PRO A 17 -3.74 2.05 -24.81
N ARG A 18 -3.41 1.71 -26.06
CA ARG A 18 -2.71 0.46 -26.43
C ARG A 18 -1.29 0.42 -25.84
N ARG A 19 -0.50 1.51 -25.95
CA ARG A 19 0.84 1.57 -25.34
C ARG A 19 0.79 1.51 -23.80
N ARG A 20 -0.24 2.08 -23.17
CA ARG A 20 -0.46 1.97 -21.72
C ARG A 20 -0.75 0.53 -21.30
N GLU A 21 -1.57 -0.17 -22.07
CA GLU A 21 -1.86 -1.58 -21.84
C GLU A 21 -0.62 -2.45 -22.07
N ASP A 22 0.15 -2.24 -23.14
CA ASP A 22 1.40 -2.95 -23.37
C ASP A 22 2.46 -2.68 -22.31
N ALA A 23 2.55 -1.45 -21.79
CA ALA A 23 3.41 -1.14 -20.65
C ALA A 23 2.97 -1.86 -19.37
N ARG A 24 1.64 -1.97 -19.13
CA ARG A 24 1.07 -2.80 -18.05
C ARG A 24 1.37 -4.29 -18.26
N ASN A 25 1.27 -4.79 -19.50
CA ASN A 25 1.57 -6.17 -19.90
C ASN A 25 3.02 -6.52 -19.60
N LYS A 26 3.94 -5.59 -19.86
CA LYS A 26 5.37 -5.72 -19.58
C LYS A 26 5.73 -5.53 -18.10
N GLY A 27 4.73 -5.32 -17.22
CA GLY A 27 4.93 -5.13 -15.78
C GLY A 27 5.64 -3.83 -15.41
N LEU A 28 5.58 -2.82 -16.29
CA LEU A 28 6.21 -1.52 -16.07
C LEU A 28 5.28 -0.53 -15.37
N ALA A 29 4.02 -0.91 -15.12
CA ALA A 29 3.04 -0.07 -14.45
C ALA A 29 3.49 0.29 -13.02
N PRO A 30 3.16 1.49 -12.54
CA PRO A 30 3.34 1.83 -11.13
C PRO A 30 2.46 0.89 -10.30
N ASN A 31 3.03 0.32 -9.24
CA ASN A 31 2.27 -0.51 -8.31
C ASN A 31 1.75 0.37 -7.17
N ALA A 32 0.48 0.21 -6.81
CA ALA A 32 -0.17 0.91 -5.71
C ALA A 32 0.18 0.38 -4.32
N THR A 33 1.24 -0.44 -4.22
CA THR A 33 1.68 -1.07 -2.96
C THR A 33 1.93 -0.05 -1.86
N ALA A 34 2.42 1.16 -2.21
CA ALA A 34 2.65 2.24 -1.26
C ALA A 34 1.37 2.72 -0.56
N LEU A 35 0.22 2.67 -1.25
CA LEU A 35 -1.10 3.07 -0.72
C LEU A 35 -1.82 1.95 0.05
N GLY A 36 -1.37 0.69 -0.11
CA GLY A 36 -2.03 -0.45 0.50
C GLY A 36 -1.87 -0.51 2.01
N TRP A 37 -0.65 -0.27 2.52
CA TRP A 37 -0.37 -0.38 3.95
C TRP A 37 -1.02 0.72 4.81
N PRO A 38 -1.09 2.02 4.40
CA PRO A 38 -1.80 3.03 5.18
C PRO A 38 -3.31 2.79 5.16
N ALA A 39 -3.88 2.36 4.03
CA ALA A 39 -5.30 2.01 3.95
C ALA A 39 -5.66 0.85 4.89
N MET A 40 -4.81 -0.19 4.91
CA MET A 40 -4.93 -1.30 5.85
C MET A 40 -4.84 -0.82 7.31
N ALA A 41 -3.83 -0.01 7.63
CA ALA A 41 -3.63 0.54 8.97
C ALA A 41 -4.81 1.41 9.42
N ALA A 42 -5.42 2.18 8.51
CA ALA A 42 -6.62 2.99 8.79
C ALA A 42 -7.81 2.13 9.20
N VAL A 43 -8.05 1.03 8.50
CA VAL A 43 -9.17 0.11 8.82
C VAL A 43 -8.91 -0.60 10.14
N VAL A 44 -7.69 -1.08 10.36
CA VAL A 44 -7.32 -1.70 11.64
C VAL A 44 -7.53 -0.72 12.79
N LEU A 45 -7.05 0.52 12.65
CA LEU A 45 -7.19 1.56 13.68
C LEU A 45 -8.66 1.93 13.93
N ALA A 46 -9.49 1.97 12.88
CA ALA A 46 -10.92 2.27 13.00
C ALA A 46 -11.71 1.14 13.69
N VAL A 47 -11.35 -0.12 13.46
CA VAL A 47 -12.03 -1.28 14.07
C VAL A 47 -11.47 -1.61 15.46
N MET A 48 -10.27 -1.12 15.78
CA MET A 48 -9.55 -1.40 17.04
C MET A 48 -10.41 -1.17 18.31
N PRO A 49 -11.20 -0.10 18.46
CA PRO A 49 -12.02 0.11 19.66
C PRO A 49 -13.08 -0.98 19.86
N VAL A 50 -13.70 -1.44 18.77
CA VAL A 50 -14.72 -2.51 18.80
C VAL A 50 -14.05 -3.84 19.11
N TRP A 51 -12.91 -4.13 18.47
CA TRP A 51 -12.11 -5.30 18.75
C TRP A 51 -11.63 -5.35 20.20
N TYR A 52 -11.16 -4.22 20.75
CA TYR A 52 -10.72 -4.12 22.13
C TYR A 52 -11.87 -4.41 23.11
N ARG A 53 -13.03 -3.76 22.93
CA ARG A 53 -14.20 -3.99 23.82
C ARG A 53 -14.68 -5.44 23.79
N THR A 54 -14.74 -6.05 22.62
CA THR A 54 -15.21 -7.44 22.46
C THR A 54 -14.20 -8.45 23.02
N THR A 55 -12.91 -8.25 22.75
CA THR A 55 -11.85 -9.16 23.20
C THR A 55 -11.57 -9.02 24.69
N ALA A 56 -11.55 -7.79 25.22
CA ALA A 56 -11.32 -7.53 26.64
C ALA A 56 -12.46 -8.11 27.51
N SER A 57 -13.72 -7.87 27.13
CA SER A 57 -14.87 -8.45 27.84
C SER A 57 -14.85 -9.97 27.81
N ALA A 58 -14.59 -10.58 26.65
CA ALA A 58 -14.44 -12.03 26.53
C ALA A 58 -13.31 -12.59 27.40
N THR A 59 -12.19 -11.86 27.50
CA THR A 59 -11.03 -12.26 28.31
C THR A 59 -11.37 -12.19 29.80
N VAL A 60 -12.01 -11.12 30.26
CA VAL A 60 -12.47 -10.98 31.66
C VAL A 60 -13.44 -12.10 32.01
N SER A 61 -14.44 -12.37 31.18
CA SER A 61 -15.40 -13.46 31.42
C SER A 61 -14.73 -14.84 31.44
N ALA A 62 -13.70 -15.07 30.62
CA ALA A 62 -12.94 -16.32 30.64
C ALA A 62 -12.14 -16.48 31.94
N ILE A 63 -11.50 -15.40 32.43
CA ILE A 63 -10.76 -15.41 33.70
C ILE A 63 -11.72 -15.66 34.87
N GLU A 64 -12.85 -14.96 34.92
CA GLU A 64 -13.89 -15.14 35.94
C GLU A 64 -14.42 -16.57 35.98
N ASN A 65 -14.65 -17.19 34.81
CA ASN A 65 -15.11 -18.57 34.71
C ASN A 65 -14.07 -19.55 35.27
N ILE A 66 -12.79 -19.40 34.92
CA ILE A 66 -11.70 -20.23 35.45
C ILE A 66 -11.60 -20.09 36.98
N GLN A 67 -11.73 -18.88 37.50
CA GLN A 67 -11.70 -18.63 38.95
C GLN A 67 -12.89 -19.26 39.67
N MET A 68 -14.09 -19.20 39.09
CA MET A 68 -15.31 -19.75 39.71
C MET A 68 -15.40 -21.28 39.63
N THR A 69 -14.94 -21.89 38.53
CA THR A 69 -15.11 -23.32 38.28
C THR A 69 -13.87 -24.16 38.57
N GLY A 70 -12.69 -23.54 38.68
CA GLY A 70 -11.41 -24.20 38.94
C GLY A 70 -10.95 -25.16 37.84
N LYS A 71 -11.65 -25.20 36.70
CA LYS A 71 -11.31 -26.01 35.53
C LYS A 71 -10.79 -25.08 34.43
N GLY A 72 -9.72 -25.50 33.76
CA GLY A 72 -9.27 -24.83 32.55
C GLY A 72 -10.41 -24.82 31.53
N GLY A 73 -10.80 -23.62 31.09
CA GLY A 73 -11.91 -23.41 30.18
C GLY A 73 -11.84 -24.30 28.94
N SER A 74 -13.00 -24.68 28.42
CA SER A 74 -13.10 -25.44 27.19
C SER A 74 -12.52 -24.69 25.98
N SER A 75 -12.20 -25.40 24.90
CA SER A 75 -11.71 -24.75 23.66
C SER A 75 -12.71 -23.76 23.04
N TYR A 76 -14.01 -23.88 23.34
CA TYR A 76 -15.04 -22.98 22.86
C TYR A 76 -15.10 -21.65 23.62
N GLU A 77 -14.52 -21.55 24.81
CA GLU A 77 -14.42 -20.28 25.57
C GLU A 77 -13.38 -19.32 24.99
N LEU A 78 -12.45 -19.83 24.17
CA LEU A 78 -11.48 -19.01 23.46
C LEU A 78 -12.03 -18.43 22.14
N LEU A 79 -13.16 -18.96 21.63
CA LEU A 79 -13.75 -18.51 20.37
C LEU A 79 -14.07 -17.00 20.38
N PRO A 80 -14.72 -16.45 21.43
CA PRO A 80 -15.01 -15.01 21.50
C PRO A 80 -13.76 -14.11 21.57
N ILE A 81 -12.59 -14.67 21.92
CA ILE A 81 -11.30 -13.96 21.95
C ILE A 81 -10.61 -14.03 20.57
N ILE A 82 -10.62 -15.21 19.94
CA ILE A 82 -9.94 -15.46 18.67
C ILE A 82 -10.72 -14.90 17.48
N PHE A 83 -12.04 -15.07 17.47
CA PHE A 83 -12.90 -14.73 16.34
C PHE A 83 -12.82 -13.25 15.92
N PRO A 84 -12.91 -12.27 16.85
CA PRO A 84 -12.74 -10.85 16.49
C PRO A 84 -11.39 -10.58 15.84
N THR A 85 -10.33 -11.23 16.33
CA THR A 85 -8.96 -11.07 15.80
C THR A 85 -8.86 -11.59 14.37
N VAL A 86 -9.43 -12.77 14.09
CA VAL A 86 -9.49 -13.33 12.73
C VAL A 86 -10.26 -12.39 11.79
N VAL A 87 -11.38 -11.84 12.24
CA VAL A 87 -12.18 -10.89 11.45
C VAL A 87 -11.37 -9.64 11.11
N VAL A 88 -10.67 -9.04 12.07
CA VAL A 88 -9.83 -7.86 11.83
C VAL A 88 -8.71 -8.15 10.83
N VAL A 89 -8.04 -9.29 10.96
CA VAL A 89 -6.98 -9.71 10.01
C VAL A 89 -7.55 -9.91 8.61
N MET A 90 -8.70 -10.58 8.49
CA MET A 90 -9.36 -10.81 7.20
C MET A 90 -9.80 -9.49 6.55
N LEU A 91 -10.34 -8.55 7.33
CA LEU A 91 -10.69 -7.21 6.84
C LEU A 91 -9.45 -6.45 6.36
N ALA A 92 -8.37 -6.46 7.14
CA ALA A 92 -7.10 -5.82 6.78
C ALA A 92 -6.53 -6.36 5.46
N LEU A 93 -6.49 -7.69 5.31
CA LEU A 93 -6.06 -8.35 4.08
C LEU A 93 -7.00 -8.05 2.90
N GLY A 94 -8.32 -8.03 3.15
CA GLY A 94 -9.33 -7.69 2.14
C GLY A 94 -9.13 -6.28 1.59
N VAL A 95 -8.87 -5.30 2.45
CA VAL A 95 -8.59 -3.90 2.06
C VAL A 95 -7.31 -3.80 1.25
N LEU A 96 -6.24 -4.50 1.66
CA LEU A 96 -4.99 -4.52 0.92
C LEU A 96 -5.18 -5.05 -0.51
N ILE A 97 -5.93 -6.14 -0.65
CA ILE A 97 -6.27 -6.73 -1.95
C ILE A 97 -7.14 -5.75 -2.75
N MET A 98 -8.16 -5.15 -2.13
CA MET A 98 -9.06 -4.20 -2.79
C MET A 98 -8.31 -2.98 -3.33
N VAL A 99 -7.45 -2.35 -2.52
CA VAL A 99 -6.63 -1.19 -2.96
C VAL A 99 -5.74 -1.57 -4.13
N ARG A 100 -5.06 -2.72 -4.03
CA ARG A 100 -4.20 -3.19 -5.13
C ARG A 100 -5.00 -3.42 -6.41
N THR A 101 -6.17 -4.06 -6.29
CA THR A 101 -7.02 -4.40 -7.44
C THR A 101 -7.62 -3.14 -8.08
N PHE A 102 -8.01 -2.14 -7.27
CA PHE A 102 -8.62 -0.90 -7.74
C PHE A 102 -7.61 0.00 -8.47
N PHE A 103 -6.40 0.17 -7.92
CA PHE A 103 -5.40 1.09 -8.48
C PHE A 103 -4.52 0.45 -9.57
N ASP A 104 -4.13 -0.83 -9.43
CA ASP A 104 -3.29 -1.50 -10.43
C ASP A 104 -4.14 -2.11 -11.56
N GLY A 105 -5.45 -2.25 -11.33
CA GLY A 105 -6.35 -3.07 -12.12
C GLY A 105 -6.22 -4.55 -11.77
N ALA A 106 -7.30 -5.31 -11.93
CA ALA A 106 -7.31 -6.76 -11.77
C ALA A 106 -6.53 -7.46 -12.91
N ALA A 107 -5.21 -7.27 -12.96
CA ALA A 107 -4.35 -7.91 -13.93
C ALA A 107 -3.97 -9.33 -13.46
N TRP A 108 -4.98 -10.18 -13.27
CA TRP A 108 -4.80 -11.63 -13.08
C TRP A 108 -4.22 -12.18 -14.38
N ARG A 109 -2.93 -12.49 -14.38
CA ARG A 109 -2.22 -12.98 -15.57
C ARG A 109 -1.47 -14.24 -15.22
N LEU A 110 -2.09 -15.38 -15.53
CA LEU A 110 -1.48 -16.70 -15.42
C LEU A 110 -0.17 -16.78 -16.20
N ASP A 111 -0.01 -16.04 -17.29
CA ASP A 111 1.24 -15.99 -18.07
C ASP A 111 2.47 -15.49 -17.28
N ARG A 112 2.28 -14.76 -16.17
CA ARG A 112 3.40 -14.35 -15.29
C ARG A 112 3.83 -15.43 -14.29
N LEU A 113 3.03 -16.48 -14.10
CA LEU A 113 3.42 -17.68 -13.34
C LEU A 113 4.26 -18.65 -14.18
N ALA A 114 4.28 -18.51 -15.51
CA ALA A 114 5.17 -19.29 -16.35
C ALA A 114 6.63 -18.90 -16.10
N PHE A 115 7.38 -19.82 -15.51
CA PHE A 115 8.81 -19.66 -15.23
C PHE A 115 9.58 -19.60 -16.57
N ARG A 116 9.96 -18.39 -17.02
CA ARG A 116 10.75 -18.19 -18.25
C ARG A 116 12.22 -17.98 -17.89
N PHE A 117 13.04 -19.01 -18.08
CA PHE A 117 14.49 -18.99 -17.84
C PHE A 117 15.23 -17.94 -18.68
N GLU A 118 14.68 -17.56 -19.83
CA GLU A 118 15.25 -16.56 -20.76
C GLU A 118 15.32 -15.13 -20.19
N ARG A 119 14.75 -14.87 -19.01
CA ARG A 119 14.70 -13.53 -18.38
C ARG A 119 15.69 -13.34 -17.22
N ILE A 120 16.45 -14.36 -16.85
CA ILE A 120 17.42 -14.30 -15.75
C ILE A 120 18.82 -14.10 -16.35
N ASP A 121 19.13 -12.87 -16.74
CA ASP A 121 20.51 -12.45 -17.00
C ASP A 121 21.01 -11.71 -15.74
N PRO A 122 21.90 -12.32 -14.92
CA PRO A 122 22.38 -11.74 -13.66
C PRO A 122 23.03 -10.37 -13.86
N LYS A 123 23.67 -10.14 -15.01
CA LYS A 123 24.37 -8.89 -15.34
C LYS A 123 23.38 -7.75 -15.58
N VAL A 124 22.29 -8.04 -16.30
CA VAL A 124 21.18 -7.09 -16.51
C VAL A 124 20.42 -6.83 -15.20
N GLY A 125 20.31 -7.84 -14.34
CA GLY A 125 19.77 -7.71 -12.98
C GLY A 125 20.58 -6.73 -12.13
N LEU A 126 21.91 -6.90 -12.07
CA LEU A 126 22.80 -6.00 -11.33
C LEU A 126 22.75 -4.57 -11.88
N GLN A 127 22.73 -4.41 -13.21
CA GLN A 127 22.64 -3.09 -13.84
C GLN A 127 21.29 -2.41 -13.59
N ARG A 128 20.19 -3.17 -13.42
CA ARG A 128 18.90 -2.63 -12.97
C ARG A 128 18.98 -2.13 -11.53
N ILE A 129 19.65 -2.86 -10.65
CA ILE A 129 19.84 -2.48 -9.24
C ILE A 129 20.68 -1.20 -9.18
N VAL A 130 21.80 -1.13 -9.90
CA VAL A 130 22.67 0.05 -9.98
C VAL A 130 22.26 0.99 -11.13
N SER A 131 20.96 1.26 -11.25
CA SER A 131 20.44 2.22 -12.22
C SER A 131 20.13 3.56 -11.56
N LYS A 132 20.21 4.67 -12.32
CA LYS A 132 19.77 6.01 -11.86
C LYS A 132 18.34 5.98 -11.31
N GLY A 133 17.47 5.12 -11.85
CA GLY A 133 16.11 4.94 -11.37
C GLY A 133 16.03 4.37 -9.96
N THR A 134 16.91 3.43 -9.60
CA THR A 134 16.98 2.83 -8.27
C THR A 134 17.52 3.81 -7.24
N VAL A 135 18.58 4.55 -7.57
CA VAL A 135 19.13 5.60 -6.68
C VAL A 135 18.07 6.65 -6.37
N VAL A 136 17.37 7.14 -7.40
CA VAL A 136 16.31 8.12 -7.22
C VAL A 136 15.14 7.56 -6.40
N ARG A 137 14.80 6.28 -6.56
CA ARG A 137 13.78 5.62 -5.74
C ARG A 137 14.22 5.49 -4.28
N ALA A 138 15.48 5.10 -4.04
CA ALA A 138 16.04 4.99 -2.70
C ALA A 138 16.00 6.35 -1.98
N VAL A 139 16.44 7.43 -2.64
CA VAL A 139 16.38 8.79 -2.08
C VAL A 139 14.95 9.19 -1.73
N THR A 140 13.97 8.95 -2.60
CA THR A 140 12.57 9.26 -2.28
C THR A 140 12.03 8.43 -1.12
N SER A 141 12.44 7.17 -0.99
CA SER A 141 12.06 6.32 0.14
C SER A 141 12.71 6.78 1.45
N PHE A 142 14.01 7.13 1.44
CA PHE A 142 14.69 7.70 2.60
C PHE A 142 14.08 9.03 3.04
N ALA A 143 13.72 9.90 2.10
CA ALA A 143 13.02 11.14 2.41
C ALA A 143 11.66 10.86 3.08
N GLY A 144 10.89 9.90 2.57
CA GLY A 144 9.64 9.48 3.21
C GLY A 144 9.84 8.94 4.62
N LEU A 145 10.86 8.12 4.84
CA LEU A 145 11.22 7.61 6.17
C LEU A 145 11.64 8.73 7.12
N ALA A 146 12.43 9.70 6.66
CA ALA A 146 12.83 10.85 7.46
C ALA A 146 11.61 11.69 7.88
N ILE A 147 10.67 11.95 6.96
CA ILE A 147 9.42 12.66 7.27
C ILE A 147 8.62 11.92 8.35
N LEU A 148 8.50 10.59 8.23
CA LEU A 148 7.80 9.77 9.22
C LEU A 148 8.51 9.80 10.58
N ALA A 149 9.84 9.67 10.60
CA ALA A 149 10.62 9.74 11.85
C ALA A 149 10.49 11.11 12.52
N SER A 150 10.56 12.20 11.75
CA SER A 150 10.36 13.56 12.26
C SER A 150 8.93 13.78 12.77
N ALA A 151 7.92 13.28 12.07
CA ALA A 151 6.53 13.36 12.52
C ALA A 151 6.33 12.57 13.82
N ALA A 152 6.88 11.37 13.92
CA ALA A 152 6.83 10.56 15.12
C ALA A 152 7.45 11.28 16.33
N TRP A 153 8.60 11.94 16.12
CA TRP A 153 9.29 12.75 17.15
C TRP A 153 8.50 14.00 17.57
N LEU A 154 7.91 14.72 16.62
CA LEU A 154 7.12 15.92 16.92
C LEU A 154 5.81 15.58 17.64
N LEU A 155 5.16 14.50 17.23
CA LEU A 155 3.91 14.05 17.84
C LEU A 155 4.14 13.35 19.19
N SER A 156 5.34 12.80 19.45
CA SER A 156 5.59 12.03 20.68
C SER A 156 5.55 12.87 21.94
N GLY A 157 5.74 14.19 21.86
CA GLY A 157 5.65 15.08 23.03
C GLY A 157 4.31 14.96 23.76
N SER A 158 3.21 14.83 23.01
CA SER A 158 1.86 14.66 23.59
C SER A 158 1.71 13.33 24.33
N VAL A 159 2.30 12.25 23.81
CA VAL A 159 2.25 10.92 24.40
C VAL A 159 3.16 10.81 25.62
N VAL A 160 4.36 11.40 25.57
CA VAL A 160 5.33 11.38 26.67
C VAL A 160 4.81 12.14 27.89
N VAL A 161 4.12 13.27 27.70
CA VAL A 161 3.49 14.02 28.80
C VAL A 161 2.42 13.18 29.48
N VAL A 162 1.50 12.58 28.72
CA VAL A 162 0.42 11.76 29.28
C VAL A 162 0.93 10.47 29.93
N LEU A 163 1.98 9.85 29.36
CA LEU A 163 2.64 8.70 30.00
C LEU A 163 3.35 9.10 31.29
N GLY A 164 3.99 10.27 31.34
CA GLY A 164 4.62 10.81 32.54
C GLY A 164 3.61 11.02 33.68
N ASP A 165 2.47 11.62 33.37
CA ASP A 165 1.38 11.84 34.33
C ASP A 165 0.79 10.51 34.84
N PHE A 166 0.68 9.50 33.97
CA PHE A 166 0.17 8.17 34.32
C PHE A 166 1.11 7.39 35.25
N VAL A 167 2.43 7.48 35.06
CA VAL A 167 3.41 6.80 35.93
C VAL A 167 3.47 7.43 37.32
N VAL A 168 3.18 8.73 37.44
CA VAL A 168 3.25 9.47 38.72
C VAL A 168 2.02 9.24 39.61
N GLN A 169 0.88 8.82 39.04
CA GLN A 169 -0.34 8.48 39.82
C GLN A 169 -0.82 7.04 39.56
N PRO A 170 -0.12 6.01 40.09
CA PRO A 170 -0.60 4.65 40.00
C PRO A 170 -1.82 4.47 40.92
N GLY A 171 -3.02 4.44 40.33
CA GLY A 171 -4.28 4.14 41.05
C GLY A 171 -5.44 5.10 40.81
N ALA A 172 -5.32 6.07 39.90
CA ALA A 172 -6.43 6.97 39.60
C ALA A 172 -7.50 6.33 38.69
N ASP A 173 -8.75 6.71 38.93
CA ASP A 173 -10.02 6.19 38.40
C ASP A 173 -10.02 5.70 36.94
N GLU A 174 -10.95 4.79 36.63
CA GLU A 174 -11.27 4.27 35.28
C GLU A 174 -11.34 5.37 34.18
N GLY A 175 -11.63 6.62 34.57
CA GLY A 175 -11.60 7.79 33.71
C GLY A 175 -10.21 8.19 33.18
N GLN A 176 -9.12 8.00 33.92
CA GLN A 176 -7.77 8.35 33.44
C GLN A 176 -7.22 7.36 32.40
N GLY A 177 -7.56 6.07 32.51
CA GLY A 177 -7.24 5.07 31.49
C GLY A 177 -7.87 5.40 30.13
N SER A 178 -9.06 6.02 30.13
CA SER A 178 -9.74 6.48 28.91
C SER A 178 -9.02 7.65 28.22
N GLY A 179 -8.40 8.56 29.00
CA GLY A 179 -7.64 9.70 28.47
C GLY A 179 -6.32 9.29 27.81
N LEU A 180 -5.62 8.31 28.39
CA LEU A 180 -4.40 7.73 27.80
C LEU A 180 -4.71 7.02 26.48
N LEU A 181 -5.76 6.19 26.46
CA LEU A 181 -6.21 5.50 25.24
C LEU A 181 -6.64 6.50 24.16
N PHE A 182 -7.37 7.55 24.51
CA PHE A 182 -7.77 8.59 23.57
C PHE A 182 -6.55 9.31 22.97
N THR A 183 -5.56 9.65 23.80
CA THR A 183 -4.34 10.32 23.36
C THR A 183 -3.51 9.42 22.44
N ALA A 184 -3.37 8.13 22.79
CA ALA A 184 -2.66 7.16 21.97
C ALA A 184 -3.36 6.93 20.62
N VAL A 185 -4.69 6.82 20.61
CA VAL A 185 -5.47 6.69 19.36
C VAL A 185 -5.34 7.95 18.50
N ASN A 186 -5.40 9.14 19.09
CA ASN A 186 -5.23 10.40 18.37
C ASN A 186 -3.81 10.54 17.78
N TYR A 187 -2.78 10.13 18.52
CA TYR A 187 -1.41 10.05 18.02
C TYR A 187 -1.30 9.11 16.81
N LEU A 188 -1.89 7.91 16.89
CA LEU A 188 -1.88 6.94 15.81
C LEU A 188 -2.61 7.47 14.56
N TRP A 189 -3.73 8.18 14.72
CA TRP A 189 -4.42 8.86 13.61
C TRP A 189 -3.57 9.96 12.99
N GLY A 190 -2.90 10.79 13.80
CA GLY A 190 -1.98 11.81 13.31
C GLY A 190 -0.83 11.22 12.50
N MET A 191 -0.21 10.15 13.01
CA MET A 191 0.86 9.44 12.32
C MET A 191 0.37 8.79 11.02
N LEU A 192 -0.84 8.22 11.05
CA LEU A 192 -1.48 7.62 9.88
C LEU A 192 -1.79 8.65 8.79
N MET A 193 -2.18 9.87 9.15
CA MET A 193 -2.38 10.96 8.18
C MET A 193 -1.07 11.32 7.48
N VAL A 194 0.03 11.47 8.23
CA VAL A 194 1.35 11.72 7.65
C VAL A 194 1.78 10.57 6.73
N ALA A 195 1.60 9.32 7.19
CA ALA A 195 1.83 8.13 6.38
C ALA A 195 1.03 8.11 5.08
N GLY A 196 -0.26 8.45 5.14
CA GLY A 196 -1.13 8.56 3.97
C GLY A 196 -0.62 9.60 2.97
N ILE A 197 -0.20 10.77 3.45
CA ILE A 197 0.35 11.84 2.60
C ILE A 197 1.66 11.39 1.92
N VAL A 198 2.57 10.78 2.69
CA VAL A 198 3.85 10.27 2.14
C VAL A 198 3.60 9.18 1.10
N ALA A 199 2.68 8.24 1.38
CA ALA A 199 2.31 7.19 0.44
C ALA A 199 1.66 7.72 -0.83
N ALA A 200 0.77 8.71 -0.71
CA ALA A 200 0.13 9.38 -1.85
C ALA A 200 1.16 10.13 -2.70
N ALA A 201 2.10 10.85 -2.07
CA ALA A 201 3.18 11.53 -2.76
C ALA A 201 4.09 10.55 -3.51
N ASP A 202 4.48 9.44 -2.88
CA ASP A 202 5.30 8.40 -3.53
C ASP A 202 4.56 7.78 -4.72
N TRP A 203 3.29 7.40 -4.54
CA TRP A 203 2.47 6.89 -5.63
C TRP A 203 2.34 7.89 -6.79
N TRP A 204 2.11 9.16 -6.49
CA TRP A 204 2.03 10.22 -7.50
C TRP A 204 3.35 10.39 -8.26
N LEU A 205 4.49 10.40 -7.56
CA LEU A 205 5.81 10.48 -8.18
C LEU A 205 6.10 9.26 -9.07
N GLN A 206 5.73 8.06 -8.62
CA GLN A 206 5.84 6.84 -9.41
C GLN A 206 4.96 6.91 -10.67
N ARG A 207 3.71 7.37 -10.52
CA ARG A 207 2.76 7.56 -11.63
C ARG A 207 3.28 8.57 -12.64
N PHE A 208 3.80 9.70 -12.18
CA PHE A 208 4.35 10.75 -13.02
C PHE A 208 5.59 10.29 -13.81
N ARG A 209 6.50 9.57 -13.15
CA ARG A 209 7.68 8.98 -13.80
C ARG A 209 7.29 7.94 -14.83
N PHE A 210 6.30 7.12 -14.53
CA PHE A 210 5.76 6.14 -15.47
C PHE A 210 5.18 6.83 -16.71
N GLU A 211 4.33 7.84 -16.52
CA GLU A 211 3.70 8.57 -17.63
C GLU A 211 4.76 9.25 -18.51
N ARG A 212 5.78 9.87 -17.90
CA ARG A 212 6.93 10.43 -18.65
C ARG A 212 7.68 9.38 -19.44
N LYS A 213 7.85 8.16 -18.90
CA LYS A 213 8.58 7.07 -19.56
C LYS A 213 7.84 6.51 -20.78
N ILE A 214 6.52 6.56 -20.79
CA ILE A 214 5.70 6.02 -21.89
C ILE A 214 5.31 7.05 -22.95
N ARG A 215 5.74 8.32 -22.82
CA ARG A 215 5.52 9.36 -23.84
C ARG A 215 6.05 8.93 -25.20
N MET A 216 5.39 9.45 -26.24
CA MET A 216 5.66 9.09 -27.63
C MET A 216 6.26 10.26 -28.39
N THR A 217 7.00 9.94 -29.45
CA THR A 217 7.37 10.90 -30.48
C THR A 217 6.25 11.00 -31.55
N PRO A 218 6.19 12.08 -32.34
CA PRO A 218 5.27 12.17 -33.47
C PRO A 218 5.44 11.05 -34.52
N SER A 219 6.66 10.54 -34.69
CA SER A 219 6.94 9.41 -35.57
C SER A 219 6.37 8.09 -35.03
N GLU A 220 6.60 7.79 -33.75
CA GLU A 220 6.06 6.61 -33.07
C GLU A 220 4.52 6.59 -33.13
N LEU A 221 3.86 7.74 -32.93
CA LEU A 221 2.40 7.84 -33.02
C LEU A 221 1.89 7.55 -34.44
N ARG A 222 2.55 8.07 -35.48
CA ARG A 222 2.17 7.80 -36.88
C ARG A 222 2.32 6.32 -37.22
N GLU A 223 3.35 5.67 -36.69
CA GLU A 223 3.59 4.25 -36.89
C GLU A 223 2.52 3.40 -36.20
N GLU A 224 2.15 3.74 -34.96
CA GLU A 224 1.08 3.06 -34.23
C GLU A 224 -0.29 3.22 -34.94
N LEU A 225 -0.58 4.42 -35.46
CA LEU A 225 -1.78 4.68 -36.27
C LEU A 225 -1.78 3.94 -37.61
N ARG A 226 -0.62 3.73 -38.23
CA ARG A 226 -0.49 2.89 -39.44
C ARG A 226 -0.72 1.43 -39.12
N GLY A 227 -0.15 0.92 -38.02
CA GLY A 227 -0.37 -0.44 -37.54
C GLY A 227 -1.84 -0.74 -37.21
N LEU A 228 -2.57 0.25 -36.67
CA LEU A 228 -4.02 0.13 -36.44
C LEU A 228 -4.84 0.01 -37.73
N ARG A 229 -4.38 0.61 -38.84
CA ARG A 229 -5.05 0.50 -40.15
C ARG A 229 -4.77 -0.84 -40.86
N SER A 230 -3.67 -1.51 -40.53
CA SER A 230 -3.29 -2.82 -41.09
C SER A 230 -3.75 -4.01 -40.25
N ASP A 231 -4.19 -3.80 -39.00
CA ASP A 231 -4.64 -4.86 -38.09
C ASP A 231 -5.97 -5.49 -38.58
N PRO A 232 -6.01 -6.78 -38.95
CA PRO A 232 -7.20 -7.44 -39.49
C PRO A 232 -8.42 -7.33 -38.57
N LYS A 233 -8.20 -7.26 -37.24
CA LYS A 233 -9.25 -7.15 -36.21
C LYS A 233 -10.10 -5.87 -36.34
N VAL A 234 -9.56 -4.78 -36.89
CA VAL A 234 -10.31 -3.52 -37.09
C VAL A 234 -11.20 -3.58 -38.34
N ARG A 235 -10.86 -4.42 -39.34
CA ARG A 235 -11.72 -4.62 -40.52
C ARG A 235 -13.00 -5.39 -40.20
N TRP A 236 -12.96 -6.34 -39.26
CA TRP A 236 -14.13 -7.14 -38.89
C TRP A 236 -15.21 -6.33 -38.15
N GLN A 237 -14.83 -5.34 -37.32
CA GLN A 237 -15.81 -4.48 -36.64
C GLN A 237 -16.50 -3.48 -37.57
N ARG A 238 -16.01 -3.25 -38.79
CA ARG A 238 -16.63 -2.34 -39.76
C ARG A 238 -17.57 -3.04 -40.77
N ASN A 239 -17.46 -4.36 -40.91
CA ASN A 239 -18.29 -5.17 -41.83
C ASN A 239 -19.45 -5.90 -41.14
N GLY A 240 -19.69 -5.65 -39.85
CA GLY A 240 -20.78 -6.26 -39.07
C GLY A 240 -21.94 -5.31 -38.75
N ARG A 241 -22.14 -4.25 -39.55
CA ARG A 241 -23.36 -3.43 -39.54
C ARG A 241 -24.21 -3.77 -40.75
#